data_AF-A0A2N0ZE99-F1
#
_entry.id   AF-A0A2N0ZE99-F1
#
_cell.length_a   1.000
_cell.length_b   1.000
_cell.length_c   1.000
_cell.angle_alpha   90.00
_cell.angle_beta   90.00
_cell.angle_gamma   90.00
#
_symmetry.space_group_name_H-M   'P 1'
#
loop_
_entity.id
_entity.type
_entity.pdbx_description
1 polymer ?
#
loop_
_entity_poly.entity_id
_entity_poly.type
_entity_poly.pdbx_seq_one_letter_code
_entity_poly.pdbx_strand_id
1 'polypeptide(L)' 'MNYEKLHVQTLAGMSVDALKNHYAEVKTQYMQRDGRDTRTQAYLSQVDTWIQKSESVQEGGNQ' A
#
# COMPACT_ATOMS: atom_id res chain seq x y z
N MET A 1 2.62 6.01 -16.17
CA MET A 1 2.08 6.26 -14.82
C MET A 1 3.25 6.39 -13.86
N ASN A 2 3.49 7.59 -13.33
CA ASN A 2 4.49 7.84 -12.28
C ASN A 2 3.81 7.59 -10.93
N TYR A 3 4.04 6.43 -10.31
CA TYR A 3 3.59 6.12 -8.94
C TYR A 3 4.28 6.98 -7.88
N GLU A 4 5.23 7.84 -8.29
CA GLU A 4 6.06 8.70 -7.44
C GLU A 4 5.30 9.72 -6.58
N LYS A 5 3.96 9.80 -6.65
CA LYS A 5 3.20 10.84 -5.94
C LYS A 5 1.88 10.43 -5.30
N LEU A 6 1.62 9.15 -5.05
CA LEU A 6 0.68 8.83 -3.96
C LEU A 6 1.42 9.09 -2.65
N HIS A 7 1.39 10.37 -2.24
CA HIS A 7 1.95 10.83 -0.98
C HIS A 7 1.42 9.95 0.15
N VAL A 8 2.27 9.67 1.15
CA VAL A 8 1.92 8.95 2.38
C VAL A 8 0.63 9.50 3.03
N GLN A 9 0.32 10.78 2.81
CA GLN A 9 -0.91 11.44 3.26
C GLN A 9 -2.18 10.83 2.66
N THR A 10 -2.15 10.34 1.42
CA THR A 10 -3.30 9.68 0.79
C THR A 10 -3.52 8.29 1.38
N LEU A 11 -2.46 7.56 1.72
CA LEU A 11 -2.56 6.22 2.34
C LEU A 11 -3.17 6.28 3.74
N ALA A 12 -2.83 7.31 4.53
CA ALA A 12 -3.34 7.48 5.89
C ALA A 12 -4.86 7.72 5.96
N GLY A 13 -5.49 8.20 4.87
CA GLY A 13 -6.92 8.45 4.80
C GLY A 13 -7.74 7.34 4.14
N MET A 14 -7.10 6.28 3.64
CA MET A 14 -7.77 5.17 2.95
C MET A 14 -8.22 4.08 3.93
N SER A 15 -9.35 3.43 3.63
CA SER A 15 -9.76 2.23 4.35
C SER A 15 -8.80 1.07 4.11
N VAL A 16 -8.78 0.09 5.02
CA VAL A 16 -7.98 -1.14 4.88
C VAL A 16 -8.26 -1.85 3.54
N ASP A 17 -9.53 -1.97 3.15
CA ASP A 17 -9.91 -2.59 1.88
C ASP A 17 -9.36 -1.82 0.66
N ALA A 18 -9.41 -0.49 0.71
CA ALA A 18 -8.86 0.35 -0.36
C ALA A 18 -7.34 0.22 -0.45
N LEU A 19 -6.64 0.13 0.69
CA LEU A 19 -5.19 -0.11 0.73
C LEU A 19 -4.82 -1.49 0.16
N LYS A 20 -5.57 -2.54 0.50
CA LYS A 20 -5.37 -3.91 -0.03
C LYS A 20 -5.59 -3.98 -1.54
N ASN A 21 -6.67 -3.38 -2.03
CA ASN A 21 -6.96 -3.31 -3.47
C ASN A 21 -5.86 -2.55 -4.22
N HIS A 22 -5.42 -1.42 -3.68
CA HIS A 22 -4.34 -0.63 -4.25
C HIS A 22 -3.00 -1.38 -4.27
N TYR A 23 -2.64 -2.07 -3.18
CA TYR A 23 -1.45 -2.93 -3.12
C TYR A 23 -1.49 -4.01 -4.22
N ALA A 24 -2.62 -4.68 -4.41
CA ALA A 24 -2.78 -5.73 -5.42
C ALA A 24 -2.62 -5.19 -6.85
N GLU A 25 -3.19 -4.01 -7.13
CA GLU A 25 -3.05 -3.35 -8.43
C GLU A 25 -1.59 -2.99 -8.72
N VAL A 26 -0.92 -2.30 -7.79
CA VAL A 26 0.47 -1.88 -7.97
C VAL A 26 1.40 -3.08 -8.04
N LYS A 27 1.16 -4.14 -7.26
CA LYS A 27 1.95 -5.39 -7.31
C LYS A 27 1.80 -6.08 -8.66
N THR A 28 0.58 -6.12 -9.22
CA THR A 28 0.34 -6.69 -10.56
C THR A 28 1.15 -5.95 -11.61
N GLN A 29 1.14 -4.62 -11.58
CA GLN A 29 1.89 -3.80 -12.54
C GLN A 29 3.40 -3.89 -12.32
N TYR A 30 3.85 -4.02 -11.07
CA TYR A 30 5.25 -4.28 -10.73
C TYR A 30 5.75 -5.60 -11.34
N MET A 31 4.95 -6.67 -11.23
CA MET A 31 5.26 -7.98 -11.80
C MET A 31 5.26 -7.96 -13.33
N GLN A 32 4.39 -7.16 -13.96
CA GLN A 32 4.38 -6.95 -15.42
C GLN A 32 5.62 -6.19 -15.92
N ARG A 33 6.35 -5.47 -15.05
CA ARG A 33 7.57 -4.71 -15.38
C ARG A 33 8.85 -5.44 -14.94
N ASP A 34 8.84 -6.77 -14.97
CA ASP A 34 9.93 -7.67 -14.57
C ASP A 34 10.36 -7.58 -13.09
N GLY A 35 9.63 -6.86 -12.23
CA GLY A 35 9.91 -6.81 -10.80
C GLY A 35 11.30 -6.28 -10.44
N ARG A 36 11.89 -5.38 -11.25
CA ARG A 36 13.22 -4.79 -11.01
C ARG A 36 13.17 -3.35 -10.51
N ASP A 37 11.99 -2.75 -10.42
CA ASP A 37 11.81 -1.38 -9.94
C ASP A 37 11.86 -1.28 -8.41
N THR A 38 13.05 -1.00 -7.89
CA THR A 38 13.30 -0.87 -6.44
C THR A 38 12.46 0.24 -5.79
N ARG A 39 12.03 1.27 -6.53
CA ARG A 39 11.15 2.33 -6.00
C ARG A 39 9.75 1.80 -5.79
N THR A 40 9.23 1.07 -6.77
CA THR A 40 7.91 0.43 -6.66
C THR A 40 7.92 -0.66 -5.58
N GLN A 41 9.02 -1.39 -5.42
CA GLN A 41 9.18 -2.34 -4.31
C GLN A 41 9.13 -1.66 -2.94
N ALA A 42 9.87 -0.57 -2.75
CA ALA A 42 9.85 0.20 -1.49
C ALA A 42 8.46 0.80 -1.22
N TYR A 43 7.76 1.22 -2.27
CA TYR A 43 6.38 1.70 -2.16
C TYR A 43 5.41 0.62 -1.70
N LEU A 44 5.47 -0.58 -2.31
CA LEU A 44 4.65 -1.72 -1.90
C LEU A 44 4.88 -2.09 -0.43
N SER A 45 6.11 -2.04 0.05
CA SER A 45 6.44 -2.28 1.47
C SER A 45 5.84 -1.22 2.40
N GLN A 46 5.79 0.05 1.98
CA GLN A 46 5.12 1.11 2.75
C GLN A 46 3.61 0.89 2.80
N VAL A 47 2.96 0.54 1.69
CA VAL A 47 1.52 0.26 1.65
C VAL A 47 1.19 -0.94 2.54
N ASP A 48 2.00 -2.01 2.51
CA ASP A 48 1.87 -3.17 3.39
C ASP A 48 1.95 -2.80 4.88
N THR A 49 2.91 -1.94 5.23
CA THR A 49 3.03 -1.41 6.60
C THR A 49 1.78 -0.63 7.02
N TRP A 50 1.18 0.15 6.13
CA TRP A 50 -0.06 0.87 6.40
C TRP A 50 -1.25 -0.06 6.57
N ILE A 51 -1.36 -1.10 5.76
CA ILE A 51 -2.38 -2.14 5.91
C ILE A 51 -2.29 -2.75 7.31
N GLN A 52 -1.10 -3.21 7.72
CA GLN A 52 -0.87 -3.82 9.04
C GLN A 52 -1.21 -2.86 10.20
N LYS A 53 -0.83 -1.58 10.08
CA LYS A 53 -1.17 -0.57 11.09
C LYS A 53 -2.67 -0.34 11.18
N SER A 54 -3.34 -0.21 10.05
CA SER A 54 -4.78 0.03 10.01
C SER A 54 -5.58 -1.19 10.50
N GLU A 55 -5.12 -2.41 10.21
CA GLU A 55 -5.69 -3.65 10.77
C GLU A 55 -5.49 -3.73 12.28
N SER A 56 -4.29 -3.43 12.77
CA SER A 56 -3.99 -3.40 14.21
C SER A 56 -4.85 -2.39 14.98
N VAL A 57 -5.14 -1.23 14.37
CA VAL A 57 -6.02 -0.21 14.96
C VAL A 57 -7.49 -0.66 14.95
N GLN A 58 -7.96 -1.37 13.93
CA GLN A 58 -9.31 -1.93 13.91
C GLN A 58 -9.51 -3.01 14.98
N GLU A 59 -8.50 -3.85 15.24
CA GLU A 59 -8.58 -4.89 16.27
C GLU A 59 -8.40 -4.32 17.70
N GLY A 60 -7.66 -3.22 17.87
CA GLY A 60 -7.46 -2.54 19.15
C GLY A 60 -8.56 -1.56 19.57
N GLY A 61 -9.54 -1.30 18.70
CA GLY A 61 -10.64 -0.35 18.94
C GLY A 61 -11.85 -0.93 19.68
N ASN A 62 -11.72 -2.13 20.25
CA ASN A 62 -12.80 -2.82 20.96
C ASN A 62 -12.35 -3.15 22.41
N GLN A 63 -12.21 -2.12 23.24
CA GLN A 63 -12.15 -2.22 24.70
C GLN A 63 -12.96 -1.10 25.36
#